data_AF-A0A1V4XML6-F1
#
_entry.id   AF-A0A1V4XML6-F1
#
_cell.length_a   1.000
_cell.length_b   1.000
_cell.length_c   1.000
_cell.angle_alpha   90.00
_cell.angle_beta   90.00
_cell.angle_gamma   90.00
#
_symmetry.space_group_name_H-M   'P 1'
#
loop_
_entity.id
_entity.type
_entity.pdbx_description
1 polymer ?
#
loop_
_entity_poly.entity_id
_entity_poly.type
_entity_poly.pdbx_seq_one_letter_code
_entity_poly.pdbx_strand_id
1 'polypeptide(L)'
;MKKAFCILLSLVGAVLFISGCGPTRLEMDYGTSHRLQVFNQTLDPAAEKNLTPVYGMDGPAADKALQKYRKEFEKPAPAPKYTINLESGGK
;
A
#
# COMPACT_ATOMS: atom_id res chain seq x y z
N MET A 1 13.14 17.72 54.46
CA MET A 1 13.28 16.39 53.81
C MET A 1 11.94 15.91 53.25
N LYS A 2 10.93 15.59 54.09
CA LYS A 2 9.63 15.07 53.63
C LYS A 2 8.85 16.01 52.69
N LYS A 3 8.80 17.32 52.99
CA LYS A 3 8.09 18.31 52.16
C LYS A 3 8.71 18.48 50.76
N ALA A 4 10.04 18.53 50.69
CA ALA A 4 10.77 18.61 49.43
C ALA A 4 10.56 17.34 48.58
N PHE A 5 10.51 16.16 49.22
CA PHE A 5 10.20 14.90 48.55
C PHE A 5 8.76 14.87 48.00
N CYS A 6 7.76 15.36 48.75
CA CYS A 6 6.38 15.47 48.26
C CYS A 6 6.24 16.44 47.07
N ILE A 7 6.94 17.58 47.10
CA ILE A 7 6.94 18.55 46.00
C ILE A 7 7.57 17.93 44.74
N LEU A 8 8.67 17.21 44.89
CA LEU A 8 9.37 16.57 43.78
C LEU A 8 8.52 15.44 43.17
N LEU A 9 7.83 14.65 44.00
CA LEU A 9 6.89 13.63 43.55
C LEU A 9 5.69 14.22 42.78
N SER A 10 5.16 15.35 43.25
CA SER A 10 4.09 16.09 42.57
C SER A 10 4.54 16.63 41.22
N LEU A 11 5.78 17.12 41.12
CA LEU A 11 6.33 17.67 39.88
C LEU A 11 6.54 16.55 38.84
N VAL A 12 7.09 15.41 39.26
CA VAL A 12 7.27 14.24 38.40
C VAL A 12 5.91 13.71 37.93
N GLY A 13 4.92 13.64 38.83
CA GLY A 13 3.55 13.28 38.48
C GLY A 13 2.96 14.21 37.41
N ALA A 14 3.09 15.53 37.58
CA ALA A 14 2.58 16.51 36.63
C ALA A 14 3.22 16.39 35.23
N VAL A 15 4.53 16.11 35.15
CA VAL A 15 5.23 15.90 33.87
C VAL A 15 4.73 14.64 33.15
N LEU A 16 4.50 13.54 33.88
CA LEU A 16 3.97 12.30 33.30
C LEU A 16 2.55 12.48 32.76
N PHE A 17 1.68 13.23 33.44
CA PHE A 17 0.32 13.50 32.97
C PHE A 17 0.27 14.30 31.65
N ILE A 18 1.23 15.19 31.41
CA ILE A 18 1.28 16.01 30.19
C ILE A 18 1.88 15.24 29.00
N SER A 19 2.72 14.23 29.28
CA SER A 19 3.41 13.44 28.23
C SER A 19 2.49 12.56 27.35
N GLY A 20 1.22 12.39 27.73
CA GLY A 20 0.22 11.67 26.92
C GLY A 20 -0.46 12.52 25.85
N CYS A 21 -0.29 13.85 25.87
CA CYS A 21 -0.86 14.77 24.88
C CYS A 21 0.22 15.14 23.86
N GLY A 22 0.56 14.20 22.98
CA GLY A 22 1.51 14.39 21.90
C GLY A 22 1.03 13.66 20.65
N PRO A 23 1.55 14.02 19.47
CA PRO A 23 1.17 13.37 18.22
C PRO A 23 1.42 11.87 18.35
N THR A 24 0.38 11.09 18.09
CA THR A 24 0.47 9.64 18.20
C THR A 24 1.24 9.09 16.99
N ARG A 25 1.85 7.90 17.12
CA ARG A 25 2.48 7.21 15.98
C ARG A 25 1.51 7.03 14.80
N LEU A 26 0.21 6.91 15.11
CA LEU A 26 -0.86 6.83 14.12
C LEU A 26 -1.02 8.13 13.32
N GLU A 27 -0.94 9.29 13.96
CA GLU A 27 -1.01 10.60 13.29
C GLU A 27 0.23 10.88 12.43
N MET A 28 1.42 10.46 12.89
CA MET A 28 2.66 10.70 12.13
C MET A 28 2.69 9.98 10.78
N ASP A 29 2.22 8.73 10.74
CA ASP A 29 2.30 7.87 9.56
C ASP A 29 0.95 7.74 8.83
N TYR A 30 -0.03 8.58 9.18
CA TYR A 30 -1.38 8.52 8.60
C TYR A 30 -1.33 8.76 7.09
N GLY A 31 -1.89 7.81 6.33
CA GLY A 31 -1.95 7.88 4.87
C GLY A 31 -0.63 7.58 4.15
N THR A 32 0.47 7.33 4.88
CA THR A 32 1.75 6.92 4.27
C THR A 32 1.61 5.61 3.50
N SER A 33 0.89 4.63 4.05
CA SER A 33 0.62 3.35 3.37
C SER A 33 -0.12 3.54 2.04
N HIS A 34 -1.15 4.40 2.02
CA HIS A 34 -1.90 4.72 0.81
C HIS A 34 -1.03 5.44 -0.22
N ARG A 35 -0.25 6.44 0.19
CA ARG A 35 0.68 7.15 -0.71
C ARG A 35 1.75 6.20 -1.28
N LEU A 36 2.26 5.30 -0.47
CA LEU A 36 3.22 4.29 -0.89
C LEU A 36 2.59 3.28 -1.86
N GLN A 37 1.34 2.89 -1.63
CA GLN A 37 0.59 2.03 -2.54
C GLN A 37 0.42 2.71 -3.90
N VAL A 38 -0.04 3.96 -3.94
CA VAL A 38 -0.18 4.72 -5.18
C VAL A 38 1.15 4.80 -5.91
N PHE A 39 2.23 5.17 -5.21
CA PHE A 39 3.56 5.26 -5.81
C PHE A 39 4.04 3.91 -6.39
N ASN A 40 3.89 2.83 -5.63
CA ASN A 40 4.32 1.50 -6.05
C ASN A 40 3.46 0.89 -7.18
N GLN A 41 2.20 1.34 -7.32
CA GLN A 41 1.29 0.89 -8.37
C GLN A 41 1.26 1.83 -9.58
N THR A 42 1.97 2.96 -9.52
CA THR A 42 2.09 3.87 -10.66
C THR A 42 3.25 3.41 -11.55
N LEU A 43 2.91 2.92 -12.75
CA LEU A 43 3.90 2.43 -13.72
C LEU A 43 4.86 3.53 -14.19
N ASP A 44 4.33 4.74 -14.42
CA ASP A 44 5.12 5.91 -14.82
C ASP A 44 4.64 7.17 -14.05
N PRO A 45 5.34 7.57 -12.98
CA PRO A 45 5.02 8.78 -12.23
C PRO A 45 5.19 10.08 -13.04
N ALA A 46 5.94 10.07 -14.14
CA ALA A 46 6.13 11.23 -14.99
C ALA A 46 5.02 11.40 -16.04
N ALA A 47 4.12 10.41 -16.18
CA ALA A 47 3.02 10.43 -17.14
C ALA A 47 2.12 11.67 -16.97
N GLU A 48 1.92 12.16 -15.74
CA GLU A 48 1.13 13.37 -15.47
C GLU A 48 1.71 14.65 -16.10
N LYS A 49 3.02 14.68 -16.37
CA LYS A 49 3.70 15.84 -16.96
C LYS A 49 3.58 15.84 -18.49
N ASN A 50 3.31 14.68 -19.07
CA ASN A 50 3.15 14.53 -20.51
C ASN A 50 1.68 14.74 -20.88
N LEU A 51 1.32 15.98 -21.23
CA LEU A 51 -0.01 16.35 -21.69
C LEU A 51 -0.26 16.05 -23.18
N THR A 52 0.71 15.42 -23.87
CA THR A 52 0.44 15.01 -25.25
C THR A 52 -0.70 13.99 -25.23
N PRO A 53 -1.65 14.09 -26.18
CA PRO A 53 -2.70 13.09 -26.28
C PRO A 53 -2.03 11.73 -26.43
N VAL A 54 -2.46 10.75 -25.64
CA VAL A 54 -2.03 9.37 -25.83
C VAL A 54 -2.51 8.98 -27.21
N TYR A 55 -1.60 9.02 -28.19
CA TYR A 55 -1.85 8.41 -29.49
C TYR A 55 -2.19 6.97 -29.15
N GLY A 56 -3.42 6.57 -29.46
CA GLY A 56 -3.93 5.26 -29.09
C GLY A 56 -3.03 4.15 -29.62
N MET A 57 -3.41 2.91 -29.32
CA MET A 57 -2.71 1.77 -29.89
C MET A 57 -2.74 1.86 -31.43
N ASP A 58 -1.59 1.62 -32.06
CA ASP A 58 -1.47 1.47 -33.51
C ASP A 58 -2.64 0.61 -34.05
N GLY A 59 -3.27 1.03 -35.15
CA GLY A 59 -4.50 0.38 -35.65
C GLY A 59 -4.36 -1.14 -35.80
N PRO A 60 -3.30 -1.64 -36.47
CA PRO A 60 -2.95 -3.07 -36.50
C PRO A 60 -2.74 -3.72 -35.12
N ALA A 61 -2.05 -3.07 -34.19
CA ALA A 61 -1.85 -3.58 -32.83
C ALA A 61 -3.18 -3.68 -32.06
N ALA A 62 -4.05 -2.66 -32.18
CA ALA A 62 -5.38 -2.65 -31.60
C ALA A 62 -6.25 -3.79 -32.15
N ASP A 63 -6.23 -3.99 -33.48
CA ASP A 63 -6.97 -5.06 -34.14
C ASP A 63 -6.49 -6.45 -33.67
N LYS A 64 -5.17 -6.68 -33.62
CA LYS A 64 -4.62 -7.95 -33.12
C LYS A 64 -4.96 -8.20 -31.65
N ALA A 65 -4.93 -7.17 -30.81
CA ALA A 65 -5.32 -7.27 -29.41
C ALA A 65 -6.79 -7.67 -29.26
N LEU A 66 -7.68 -7.04 -30.04
CA LEU A 66 -9.11 -7.34 -30.05
C LEU A 66 -9.40 -8.76 -30.57
N GLN A 67 -8.73 -9.18 -31.65
CA GLN A 67 -8.84 -10.53 -32.19
C GLN A 67 -8.39 -11.59 -31.17
N LYS A 68 -7.26 -11.36 -30.48
CA LYS A 68 -6.77 -12.25 -29.44
C LYS A 68 -7.79 -12.38 -28.31
N TYR A 69 -8.29 -11.25 -27.81
CA TYR A 69 -9.31 -11.20 -26.76
C TYR A 69 -10.54 -12.03 -27.15
N ARG A 70 -11.10 -11.82 -28.35
CA ARG A 70 -12.27 -12.58 -28.83
C ARG A 70 -11.99 -14.09 -28.90
N LYS A 71 -10.84 -14.49 -29.43
CA LYS A 71 -10.43 -15.91 -29.54
C LYS A 71 -10.22 -16.58 -28.19
N GLU A 72 -9.94 -15.84 -27.12
CA GLU A 72 -9.82 -16.42 -25.77
C GLU A 72 -11.17 -16.90 -25.24
N PHE A 73 -12.30 -16.27 -25.63
CA PHE A 73 -13.64 -16.73 -25.26
C PHE A 73 -14.15 -17.91 -26.11
N GLU A 74 -13.55 -18.16 -27.27
CA GLU A 74 -13.88 -19.31 -28.12
C GLU A 74 -13.26 -20.61 -27.57
N LYS A 75 -12.21 -20.51 -26.75
CA LYS A 75 -11.53 -21.67 -26.18
C LYS A 75 -12.19 -22.08 -24.87
N PRO A 76 -12.53 -23.37 -24.67
CA PRO A 76 -12.93 -23.84 -23.35
C PRO A 76 -11.79 -23.55 -22.37
N ALA A 77 -12.13 -22.99 -21.21
CA ALA A 77 -11.14 -22.67 -20.19
C ALA A 77 -10.33 -23.94 -19.86
N PRO A 78 -8.98 -23.88 -19.89
CA PRO A 78 -8.18 -25.03 -19.51
C PRO A 78 -8.52 -25.40 -18.05
N ALA A 79 -8.69 -26.71 -17.80
CA ALA A 79 -8.97 -27.20 -16.46
C ALA A 79 -7.91 -26.64 -15.48
N PRO A 80 -8.32 -26.05 -14.36
CA PRO A 80 -7.38 -25.43 -13.45
C PRO A 80 -6.43 -26.50 -12.89
N LYS A 81 -5.14 -26.36 -13.19
CA LYS A 81 -4.09 -27.23 -12.66
C LYS A 81 -3.62 -26.67 -11.33
N TYR A 82 -4.16 -27.18 -10.24
CA TYR A 82 -3.70 -26.86 -8.90
C TYR A 82 -2.54 -27.80 -8.52
N THR A 83 -1.31 -27.31 -8.54
CA THR A 83 -0.18 -27.99 -7.88
C THR A 83 -0.14 -27.56 -6.43
N ILE A 84 -0.78 -28.33 -5.56
CA ILE A 84 -0.68 -28.15 -4.11
C ILE A 84 0.64 -28.79 -3.68
N ASN A 85 1.67 -27.98 -3.49
CA ASN A 85 2.88 -28.43 -2.80
C ASN A 85 2.58 -28.45 -1.31
N LEU A 86 2.24 -29.63 -0.78
CA LEU A 86 2.12 -29.85 0.65
C LEU A 86 3.53 -30.03 1.23
N GLU A 87 4.17 -28.93 1.63
CA GLU A 87 5.33 -29.02 2.51
C GLU A 87 4.80 -29.37 3.91
N SER A 88 4.76 -30.67 4.20
CA SER A 88 4.49 -31.19 5.54
C SER A 88 5.65 -30.78 6.44
N GLY A 89 5.56 -29.60 7.04
CA GLY A 89 6.42 -29.12 8.12
C GLY A 89 6.23 -29.98 9.37
N GLY A 90 6.85 -31.16 9.37
CA GLY A 90 7.04 -31.98 10.55
C GLY A 90 8.31 -31.54 11.27
N LYS A 91 8.16 -30.68 12.28
CA LYS A 91 8.89 -30.68 13.56
C LYS A 91 8.39 -29.56 14.46
#